data_AF-A0A7W9Q3K0-F1
#
_entry.id   AF-A0A7W9Q3K0-F1
#
_cell.length_a   1.000
_cell.length_b   1.000
_cell.length_c   1.000
_cell.angle_alpha   90.00
_cell.angle_beta   90.00
_cell.angle_gamma   90.00
#
_symmetry.space_group_name_H-M   'P 1'
#
loop_
_entity.id
_entity.type
_entity.pdbx_description
1 polymer ?
#
loop_
_entity_poly.entity_id
_entity_poly.type
_entity_poly.pdbx_seq_one_letter_code
_entity_poly.pdbx_strand_id
1 'polypeptide(L)'
;MNEDVRAEDGGQVADADAVLPLPLEFEALYVATQEAFHDYALFYLGANDAAEEAVHRAFLEILNHWSALLEESNLQQQAWAILRRVVISQALEGFRRKLALLRSDIGLFKAMSSLPPRQFDVIVLR
;
A
#
# COMPACT_ATOMS: atom_id res chain seq x y z
N MET A 1 50.90 -31.45 29.56
CA MET A 1 51.52 -31.35 28.23
C MET A 1 50.41 -31.47 27.22
N ASN A 2 50.06 -30.32 26.64
CA ASN A 2 49.24 -30.05 25.44
C ASN A 2 47.79 -30.57 25.50
N GLU A 3 46.75 -29.76 25.72
CA GLU A 3 46.37 -28.51 25.05
C GLU A 3 46.20 -28.70 23.55
N ASP A 4 44.98 -29.07 23.16
CA ASP A 4 44.47 -28.86 21.81
C ASP A 4 43.13 -28.12 21.92
N VAL A 5 43.28 -26.80 21.91
CA VAL A 5 42.29 -25.79 21.56
C VAL A 5 42.07 -25.87 20.05
N ARG A 6 40.81 -26.02 19.61
CA ARG A 6 40.21 -25.57 18.33
C ARG A 6 38.95 -26.40 18.07
N ALA A 7 37.83 -25.86 17.63
CA ALA A 7 37.49 -24.50 17.28
C ALA A 7 36.00 -24.35 17.58
N GLU A 8 35.67 -23.20 18.12
CA GLU A 8 34.31 -22.72 18.31
C GLU A 8 33.76 -22.46 16.90
N ASP A 9 33.18 -23.48 16.27
CA ASP A 9 32.25 -23.25 15.17
C ASP A 9 30.91 -22.87 15.79
N GLY A 10 30.93 -21.71 16.47
CA GLY A 10 29.75 -20.92 16.71
C GLY A 10 29.29 -20.44 15.35
N GLY A 11 28.66 -21.34 14.60
CA GLY A 11 27.79 -21.00 13.49
C GLY A 11 26.76 -20.04 14.07
N GLN A 12 27.05 -18.75 13.94
CA GLN A 12 26.13 -17.66 14.14
C GLN A 12 24.96 -18.00 13.22
N VAL A 13 23.95 -18.67 13.76
CA VAL A 13 22.66 -18.84 13.11
C VAL A 13 22.17 -17.42 13.02
N ALA A 14 22.41 -16.80 11.86
CA ALA A 14 21.92 -15.48 11.55
C ALA A 14 20.44 -15.51 11.88
N ASP A 15 20.08 -14.68 12.86
CA ASP A 15 18.78 -14.60 13.49
C ASP A 15 17.68 -14.55 12.41
N ALA A 16 17.14 -15.73 12.08
CA ALA A 16 16.09 -15.90 11.08
C ALA A 16 14.75 -15.32 11.56
N ASP A 17 14.75 -14.73 12.76
CA ASP A 17 13.59 -14.27 13.51
C ASP A 17 13.61 -12.75 13.76
N ALA A 18 14.51 -12.00 13.10
CA ALA A 18 14.45 -10.54 13.08
C ALA A 18 13.27 -9.99 12.23
N VAL A 19 12.19 -10.77 12.07
CA VAL A 19 10.89 -10.23 11.72
C VAL A 19 10.39 -9.53 12.97
N LEU A 20 10.60 -8.21 13.04
CA LEU A 20 9.98 -7.40 14.08
C LEU A 20 8.48 -7.74 14.10
N PRO A 21 7.95 -8.30 15.20
CA PRO A 21 6.55 -8.70 15.24
C PRO A 21 5.68 -7.46 15.04
N LEU A 22 4.68 -7.58 14.17
CA LEU A 22 3.70 -6.51 13.97
C LEU A 22 3.03 -6.20 15.32
N PRO A 23 2.68 -4.93 15.60
CA PRO A 23 1.89 -4.61 16.78
C PRO A 23 0.60 -5.44 16.80
N LEU A 24 0.26 -6.06 17.94
CA LEU A 24 -0.88 -6.96 18.06
C LEU A 24 -2.20 -6.29 17.63
N GLU A 25 -2.35 -5.01 17.97
CA GLU A 25 -3.51 -4.21 17.62
C GLU A 25 -3.59 -3.96 16.10
N PHE A 26 -2.45 -3.90 15.42
CA PHE A 26 -2.38 -3.81 13.96
C PHE A 26 -2.76 -5.14 13.32
N GLU A 27 -2.32 -6.28 13.86
CA GLU A 27 -2.76 -7.60 13.39
C GLU A 27 -4.27 -7.78 13.54
N ALA A 28 -4.84 -7.36 14.68
CA ALA A 28 -6.27 -7.39 14.92
C ALA A 28 -7.04 -6.52 13.90
N LEU A 29 -6.54 -5.31 13.63
CA LEU A 29 -7.09 -4.44 12.58
C LEU A 29 -7.03 -5.12 11.20
N TYR A 30 -5.88 -5.71 10.85
CA TYR A 30 -5.67 -6.39 9.58
C TYR A 30 -6.69 -7.50 9.38
N VAL A 31 -6.79 -8.44 10.33
CA VAL A 31 -7.74 -9.56 10.26
C VAL A 31 -9.19 -9.06 10.20
N ALA A 32 -9.52 -7.99 10.92
CA ALA A 32 -10.87 -7.45 10.95
C ALA A 32 -11.28 -6.69 9.67
N THR A 33 -10.33 -6.25 8.84
CA THR A 33 -10.62 -5.31 7.74
C THR A 33 -10.15 -5.76 6.36
N GLN A 34 -9.19 -6.69 6.27
CA GLN A 34 -8.53 -7.06 5.02
C GLN A 34 -9.50 -7.54 3.92
N GLU A 35 -10.50 -8.35 4.26
CA GLU A 35 -11.52 -8.82 3.31
C GLU A 35 -12.35 -7.65 2.76
N ALA A 36 -12.89 -6.80 3.64
CA ALA A 36 -13.69 -5.64 3.24
C ALA A 36 -12.87 -4.62 2.42
N PHE A 37 -11.58 -4.46 2.73
CA PHE A 37 -10.68 -3.61 1.98
C PHE A 37 -10.43 -4.15 0.58
N HIS A 38 -10.20 -5.46 0.48
CA HIS A 38 -10.02 -6.13 -0.80
C HIS A 38 -11.27 -6.07 -1.67
N ASP A 39 -12.45 -6.35 -1.12
CA ASP A 39 -13.72 -6.27 -1.86
C ASP A 39 -13.98 -4.87 -2.40
N TYR A 40 -13.73 -3.84 -1.57
CA TYR A 40 -13.83 -2.46 -1.99
C TYR A 40 -12.85 -2.14 -3.12
N ALA A 41 -11.57 -2.50 -2.96
CA ALA A 41 -10.54 -2.24 -3.97
C ALA A 41 -10.82 -3.00 -5.28
N LEU A 42 -11.26 -4.25 -5.20
CA LEU A 42 -11.62 -5.08 -6.34
C LEU A 42 -12.81 -4.49 -7.10
N PHE A 43 -13.83 -4.02 -6.40
CA PHE A 43 -14.98 -3.37 -7.02
C PHE A 43 -14.59 -2.15 -7.86
N TYR A 44 -13.68 -1.29 -7.36
CA TYR A 44 -13.30 -0.07 -8.05
C TYR A 44 -12.17 -0.24 -9.08
N LEU A 45 -11.22 -1.14 -8.85
CA LEU A 45 -10.06 -1.35 -9.73
C LEU A 45 -10.31 -2.42 -10.79
N GLY A 46 -11.25 -3.35 -10.53
CA GLY A 46 -11.70 -4.37 -11.48
C GLY A 46 -10.67 -5.47 -11.79
N ALA A 47 -9.51 -5.48 -11.13
CA ALA A 47 -8.48 -6.48 -11.27
C ALA A 47 -7.92 -6.86 -9.90
N ASN A 48 -7.78 -8.17 -9.63
CA ASN A 48 -7.35 -8.69 -8.34
C ASN A 48 -5.91 -8.25 -7.99
N ASP A 49 -4.94 -8.38 -8.90
CA ASP A 49 -3.58 -7.87 -8.68
C ASP A 49 -3.55 -6.38 -8.30
N ALA A 50 -4.38 -5.56 -8.95
CA ALA A 50 -4.46 -4.14 -8.65
C ALA A 50 -5.11 -3.88 -7.28
N ALA A 51 -6.10 -4.67 -6.91
CA ALA A 51 -6.75 -4.61 -5.61
C ALA A 51 -5.81 -5.01 -4.48
N GLU A 52 -5.07 -6.11 -4.64
CA GLU A 52 -4.08 -6.58 -3.66
C GLU A 52 -2.97 -5.55 -3.45
N GLU A 53 -2.45 -4.97 -4.53
CA GLU A 53 -1.45 -3.89 -4.46
C GLU A 53 -2.01 -2.66 -3.71
N ALA A 54 -3.25 -2.27 -3.99
CA ALA A 54 -3.89 -1.14 -3.32
C ALA A 54 -4.06 -1.38 -1.82
N VAL A 55 -4.52 -2.58 -1.45
CA VAL A 55 -4.73 -2.98 -0.06
C VAL A 55 -3.40 -3.07 0.68
N HIS A 56 -2.39 -3.68 0.06
CA HIS A 56 -1.04 -3.76 0.62
C HIS A 56 -0.47 -2.35 0.88
N ARG A 57 -0.55 -1.46 -0.10
CA ARG A 57 -0.11 -0.08 0.04
C ARG A 57 -0.86 0.69 1.12
N ALA A 58 -2.17 0.46 1.27
CA ALA A 58 -2.97 1.05 2.33
C ALA A 58 -2.50 0.57 3.72
N PHE A 59 -2.22 -0.72 3.89
CA PHE A 59 -1.71 -1.26 5.16
C PHE A 59 -0.30 -0.75 5.50
N LEU A 60 0.59 -0.61 4.51
CA LEU A 60 1.89 0.02 4.73
C LEU A 60 1.75 1.48 5.20
N GLU A 61 0.80 2.22 4.63
CA GLU A 61 0.54 3.60 5.03
C GLU A 61 -0.06 3.69 6.44
N ILE A 62 -0.99 2.80 6.80
CA ILE A 62 -1.52 2.68 8.16
C ILE A 62 -0.39 2.37 9.15
N LEU A 63 0.50 1.41 8.81
CA LEU A 63 1.62 1.03 9.66
C LEU A 63 2.62 2.18 9.86
N ASN A 64 2.93 2.91 8.79
CA ASN A 64 3.82 4.09 8.85
C ASN A 64 3.27 5.22 9.71
N HIS A 65 1.94 5.33 9.83
CA HIS A 65 1.25 6.35 10.62
C HIS A 65 0.64 5.80 11.92
N TRP A 66 1.03 4.58 12.32
CA TRP A 66 0.37 3.83 13.37
C TRP A 66 0.27 4.58 14.71
N SER A 67 1.37 5.19 15.16
CA SER A 67 1.40 5.96 16.41
C SER A 67 0.42 7.13 16.39
N ALA A 68 0.39 7.91 15.31
CA ALA A 68 -0.54 9.04 15.18
C ALA A 68 -2.00 8.59 15.10
N LEU A 69 -2.27 7.47 14.42
CA LEU A 69 -3.61 6.91 14.31
C LEU A 69 -4.16 6.41 15.66
N LEU A 70 -3.29 5.94 16.57
CA LEU A 70 -3.68 5.51 17.91
C LEU A 70 -3.94 6.67 18.88
N GLU A 71 -3.34 7.84 18.64
CA GLU A 71 -3.62 9.05 19.42
C GLU A 71 -5.04 9.58 19.15
N GLU A 72 -5.58 9.29 17.96
CA GLU A 72 -6.93 9.67 17.57
C GLU A 72 -7.96 8.57 17.91
N SER A 73 -9.12 8.96 18.42
CA SER A 73 -10.20 8.02 18.80
C SER A 73 -11.05 7.51 17.63
N ASN A 74 -10.48 7.46 16.42
CA ASN A 74 -11.19 7.22 15.15
C ASN A 74 -10.46 6.26 14.18
N LEU A 75 -9.54 5.40 14.69
CA LEU A 75 -8.67 4.50 13.91
C LEU A 75 -9.36 3.85 12.70
N GLN A 76 -10.53 3.22 12.92
CA GLN A 76 -11.27 2.54 11.85
C GLN A 76 -11.65 3.49 10.70
N GLN A 77 -12.14 4.69 11.02
CA GLN A 77 -12.53 5.66 10.00
C GLN A 77 -11.32 6.14 9.19
N GLN A 78 -10.19 6.35 9.86
CA GLN A 78 -8.95 6.77 9.20
C GLN A 78 -8.37 5.68 8.31
N ALA A 79 -8.36 4.42 8.76
CA ALA A 79 -7.92 3.28 7.96
C ALA A 79 -8.73 3.19 6.65
N TRP A 80 -10.05 3.35 6.72
CA TRP A 80 -10.92 3.42 5.55
C TRP A 80 -10.66 4.64 4.66
N ALA A 81 -10.32 5.80 5.24
CA ALA A 81 -9.98 7.00 4.48
C ALA A 81 -8.67 6.80 3.70
N ILE A 82 -7.67 6.16 4.31
CA ILE A 82 -6.41 5.78 3.67
C ILE A 82 -6.67 4.84 2.51
N LEU A 83 -7.43 3.76 2.71
CA LEU A 83 -7.78 2.82 1.63
C LEU A 83 -8.44 3.54 0.44
N ARG A 84 -9.48 4.32 0.70
CA ARG A 84 -10.20 5.04 -0.37
C ARG A 84 -9.28 5.94 -1.16
N ARG A 85 -8.39 6.67 -0.50
CA ARG A 85 -7.42 7.54 -1.16
C ARG A 85 -6.45 6.75 -2.04
N VAL A 86 -5.94 5.61 -1.57
CA VAL A 86 -5.04 4.73 -2.35
C VAL A 86 -5.76 4.19 -3.59
N VAL A 87 -6.96 3.64 -3.41
CA VAL A 87 -7.78 3.08 -4.50
C VAL A 87 -8.10 4.15 -5.55
N ILE A 88 -8.54 5.34 -5.14
CA ILE A 88 -8.82 6.46 -6.06
C ILE A 88 -7.56 6.87 -6.82
N SER A 89 -6.43 7.00 -6.12
CA SER A 89 -5.16 7.40 -6.73
C SER A 89 -4.72 6.39 -7.80
N GLN A 90 -4.81 5.09 -7.49
CA GLN A 90 -4.46 4.02 -8.42
C GLN A 90 -5.43 3.92 -9.61
N ALA A 91 -6.73 4.12 -9.39
CA ALA A 91 -7.72 4.18 -10.45
C ALA A 91 -7.42 5.34 -11.43
N LEU A 92 -7.08 6.52 -10.89
CA LEU A 92 -6.73 7.70 -11.68
C LEU A 92 -5.43 7.49 -12.46
N GLU A 93 -4.41 6.89 -11.86
CA GLU A 93 -3.19 6.51 -12.57
C GLU A 93 -3.46 5.50 -13.69
N GLY A 94 -4.28 4.49 -13.44
CA GLY A 94 -4.72 3.52 -14.45
C GLY A 94 -5.45 4.19 -15.60
N PHE A 95 -6.33 5.15 -15.29
CA PHE A 95 -7.02 5.95 -16.29
C PHE A 95 -6.06 6.83 -17.10
N ARG A 96 -5.10 7.51 -16.46
CA ARG A 96 -4.03 8.28 -17.15
C ARG A 96 -3.22 7.40 -18.09
N ARG A 97 -2.83 6.20 -17.67
CA ARG A 97 -2.12 5.22 -18.52
C ARG A 97 -2.96 4.81 -19.72
N LYS A 98 -4.24 4.47 -19.52
CA LYS A 98 -5.16 4.14 -20.62
C LYS A 98 -5.33 5.31 -21.60
N LEU A 99 -5.48 6.54 -21.11
CA LEU A 99 -5.55 7.73 -21.96
C LEU A 99 -4.26 7.95 -22.78
N ALA A 100 -3.09 7.75 -22.17
CA ALA A 100 -1.82 7.85 -22.87
C ALA A 100 -1.67 6.81 -23.99
N LEU A 101 -2.23 5.60 -23.81
CA LEU A 101 -2.24 4.53 -24.81
C LEU A 101 -3.28 4.76 -25.91
N LEU A 102 -4.41 5.41 -25.59
CA LEU A 102 -5.55 5.54 -26.50
C LEU A 102 -5.36 6.52 -27.67
N ARG A 103 -4.34 7.40 -27.68
CA ARG A 103 -3.91 8.07 -28.92
C ARG A 103 -2.62 8.89 -28.80
N SER A 104 -1.55 8.37 -29.40
CA SER A 104 -0.37 9.10 -29.86
C SER A 104 -0.66 10.17 -30.93
N ASP A 105 -1.91 10.28 -31.40
CA ASP A 105 -2.24 11.01 -32.63
C ASP A 105 -3.11 12.27 -32.40
N ILE A 106 -3.53 12.55 -31.15
CA ILE A 106 -4.24 13.80 -30.80
C ILE A 106 -3.60 14.38 -29.53
N GLY A 107 -2.82 15.46 -29.69
CA GLY A 107 -1.96 16.06 -28.66
C GLY A 107 -2.63 16.54 -27.37
N LEU A 108 -3.96 16.57 -27.30
CA LEU A 108 -4.73 16.96 -26.11
C LEU A 108 -4.58 15.97 -24.94
N PHE A 109 -4.57 14.66 -25.22
CA PHE A 109 -4.45 13.64 -24.17
C PHE A 109 -3.05 13.56 -23.57
N LYS A 110 -2.01 13.86 -24.37
CA LYS A 110 -0.63 14.04 -23.88
C LYS A 110 -0.53 15.24 -22.91
N ALA A 111 -1.18 16.35 -23.25
CA ALA A 111 -1.20 17.54 -22.38
C ALA A 111 -1.94 17.25 -21.05
N MET A 112 -3.07 16.54 -21.09
CA MET A 112 -3.79 16.14 -19.88
C MET A 112 -3.00 15.15 -19.01
N SER A 113 -2.26 14.23 -19.63
CA SER A 113 -1.39 13.27 -18.92
C SER A 113 -0.21 13.94 -18.23
N SER A 114 0.20 15.12 -18.70
CA SER A 114 1.31 15.91 -18.12
C SER A 114 0.87 16.87 -17.00
N LEU A 115 -0.43 16.93 -16.69
CA LEU A 115 -0.94 17.81 -15.64
C LEU A 115 -0.46 17.32 -14.25
N PRO A 116 -0.07 18.25 -13.36
CA PRO A 116 0.22 17.92 -11.97
C PRO A 116 -0.99 17.21 -11.33
N PRO A 117 -0.77 16.21 -10.45
CA PRO A 117 -1.83 15.33 -9.95
C PRO A 117 -3.11 16.06 -9.49
N ARG A 118 -2.95 17.20 -8.81
CA ARG A 118 -4.06 17.99 -8.25
C ARG A 118 -5.04 18.56 -9.30
N GLN A 119 -4.61 18.83 -10.53
CA GLN A 119 -5.48 19.45 -11.55
C GLN A 119 -6.28 18.44 -12.36
N PHE A 120 -5.74 17.23 -12.53
CA PHE A 120 -6.42 16.14 -13.24
C PHE A 120 -7.57 15.56 -12.40
N ASP A 121 -7.34 15.42 -11.09
CA ASP A 121 -8.31 14.81 -10.18
C ASP A 121 -9.61 15.63 -10.10
N VAL A 122 -9.52 16.97 -10.18
CA VAL A 122 -10.68 17.88 -10.21
C VAL A 122 -11.51 17.74 -11.49
N ILE A 123 -10.88 17.43 -12.62
CA ILE A 123 -11.57 17.33 -13.92
C ILE A 123 -12.28 15.98 -14.06
N VAL A 124 -11.71 14.90 -13.50
CA VAL A 124 -12.24 13.54 -13.64
C VAL A 124 -13.31 13.20 -12.58
N LEU A 125 -13.26 13.82 -11.40
CA LEU A 125 -14.18 13.54 -10.28
C LEU A 125 -15.45 14.41 -10.23
N ARG A 126 -15.85 15.04 -11.34
CA ARG A 126 -17.08 15.83 -11.43
C ARG A 126 -18.28 15.02 -11.93
#